data_AF-A0A9X4NBM8-F1
#
_entry.id   AF-A0A9X4NBM8-F1
#
_cell.length_a   1.000
_cell.length_b   1.000
_cell.length_c   1.000
_cell.angle_alpha   90.00
_cell.angle_beta   90.00
_cell.angle_gamma   90.00
#
_symmetry.space_group_name_H-M   'P 1'
#
loop_
_entity.id
_entity.type
_entity.pdbx_description
1 polymer ?
#
loop_
_entity_poly.entity_id
_entity_poly.type
_entity_poly.pdbx_seq_one_letter_code
_entity_poly.pdbx_strand_id
1 'polypeptide(L)'
;MLLNSLRYFGFVDLRDFERMTVKEYGIRMTAVALKKLDQQEFIHRQAWANWQVQSTKTQGKKEIPVYSTFKKFFDKEKIENEIRGIKKPSQDKKLVQLMKRANK
;
A
#
# COMPACT_ATOMS: atom_id res chain seq x y z
N MET A 1 -21.08 -5.51 -3.59
CA MET A 1 -20.38 -5.46 -4.89
C MET A 1 -20.88 -4.29 -5.73
N LEU A 2 -22.18 -4.22 -6.04
CA LEU A 2 -22.79 -3.15 -6.86
C LEU A 2 -22.41 -1.71 -6.46
N LEU A 3 -22.56 -1.33 -5.19
CA LEU A 3 -22.24 0.02 -4.71
C LEU A 3 -20.76 0.40 -4.92
N ASN A 4 -19.83 -0.53 -4.67
CA ASN A 4 -18.41 -0.31 -4.92
C ASN A 4 -18.11 -0.17 -6.41
N SER A 5 -18.81 -0.95 -7.24
CA SER A 5 -18.71 -0.87 -8.69
C SER A 5 -19.14 0.50 -9.21
N LEU A 6 -20.27 1.04 -8.74
CA LEU A 6 -20.72 2.39 -9.07
C LEU A 6 -19.71 3.45 -8.60
N ARG A 7 -19.23 3.33 -7.35
CA ARG A 7 -18.31 4.29 -6.75
C ARG A 7 -16.94 4.35 -7.44
N TYR A 8 -16.39 3.22 -7.84
CA TYR A 8 -14.98 3.15 -8.25
C TYR A 8 -14.74 2.83 -9.71
N PHE A 9 -15.69 2.18 -10.38
CA PHE A 9 -15.54 1.80 -11.79
C PHE A 9 -16.21 2.79 -12.74
N GLY A 10 -16.91 3.80 -12.22
CA GLY A 10 -17.54 4.85 -13.02
C GLY A 10 -18.67 4.34 -13.90
N PHE A 11 -19.33 3.24 -13.51
CA PHE A 11 -20.43 2.69 -14.28
C PHE A 11 -21.58 3.70 -14.40
N VAL A 12 -22.01 3.90 -15.64
CA VAL A 12 -23.16 4.72 -15.99
C VAL A 12 -24.44 3.86 -16.06
N ASP A 13 -24.30 2.53 -16.18
CA ASP A 13 -25.42 1.59 -16.36
C ASP A 13 -25.29 0.36 -15.44
N LEU A 14 -26.40 -0.05 -14.83
CA LEU A 14 -26.53 -1.22 -13.95
C LEU A 14 -26.35 -2.54 -14.72
N ARG A 15 -26.68 -2.57 -16.01
CA ARG A 15 -26.59 -3.77 -16.85
C ARG A 15 -25.15 -4.25 -17.03
N ASP A 16 -24.18 -3.33 -17.04
CA ASP A 16 -22.77 -3.69 -17.12
C ASP A 16 -22.27 -4.37 -15.84
N PHE A 17 -22.87 -4.05 -14.70
CA PHE A 17 -22.59 -4.75 -13.45
C PHE A 17 -23.17 -6.17 -13.46
N GLU A 18 -24.40 -6.34 -13.93
CA GLU A 18 -25.08 -7.64 -13.99
C GLU A 18 -24.36 -8.64 -14.90
N ARG A 19 -23.70 -8.15 -15.94
CA ARG A 19 -22.90 -8.97 -16.88
C ARG A 19 -21.49 -9.28 -16.35
N MET A 20 -21.07 -8.65 -15.26
CA MET A 20 -19.72 -8.82 -14.71
C MET A 20 -19.60 -10.11 -13.90
N THR A 21 -18.55 -10.87 -14.17
CA THR A 21 -18.20 -12.05 -13.37
C THR A 21 -17.54 -11.66 -12.04
N VAL A 22 -17.64 -12.55 -11.04
CA VAL A 22 -16.96 -12.37 -9.74
C VAL A 22 -15.45 -12.17 -9.90
N LYS A 23 -14.85 -12.86 -10.87
CA LYS A 23 -13.41 -12.75 -11.17
C LYS A 23 -13.05 -11.37 -11.70
N GLU A 24 -13.81 -10.84 -12.65
CA GLU A 24 -13.61 -9.48 -13.20
C GLU A 24 -13.80 -8.43 -12.12
N TYR A 25 -14.81 -8.58 -11.25
CA TYR A 25 -14.99 -7.71 -10.11
C TYR A 25 -13.76 -7.70 -9.20
N GLY A 26 -13.21 -8.88 -8.88
CA GLY A 26 -12.01 -9.02 -8.06
C GLY A 26 -10.81 -8.27 -8.66
N ILE A 27 -10.53 -8.51 -9.94
CA ILE A 27 -9.42 -7.84 -10.66
C ILE A 27 -9.61 -6.31 -10.65
N ARG A 28 -10.83 -5.84 -10.96
CA ARG A 28 -11.12 -4.41 -10.98
C ARG A 28 -10.98 -3.78 -9.59
N MET A 29 -11.42 -4.47 -8.54
CA MET A 29 -11.24 -3.98 -7.15
C MET A 29 -9.77 -3.91 -6.76
N THR A 30 -8.95 -4.90 -7.13
CA THR A 30 -7.49 -4.85 -6.94
C THR A 30 -6.88 -3.67 -7.68
N ALA A 31 -7.26 -3.43 -8.93
CA ALA A 31 -6.79 -2.28 -9.70
C ALA A 31 -7.16 -0.94 -9.04
N VAL A 32 -8.37 -0.81 -8.49
CA VAL A 32 -8.80 0.37 -7.73
C VAL A 32 -7.98 0.55 -6.45
N ALA A 33 -7.69 -0.53 -5.73
CA ALA A 33 -6.85 -0.47 -4.53
C ALA A 33 -5.43 0.02 -4.88
N LEU A 34 -4.84 -0.48 -5.97
CA LEU A 34 -3.54 -0.03 -6.46
C LEU A 34 -3.56 1.45 -6.88
N LYS A 35 -4.59 1.88 -7.62
CA LYS A 35 -4.75 3.30 -8.01
C LYS A 35 -4.85 4.22 -6.79
N LYS A 36 -5.56 3.80 -5.73
CA LYS A 36 -5.62 4.55 -4.47
C LYS A 36 -4.26 4.60 -3.77
N LEU A 37 -3.50 3.51 -3.80
CA LEU A 37 -2.15 3.47 -3.26
C LEU A 37 -1.24 4.47 -3.99
N ASP A 38 -1.33 4.57 -5.32
CA ASP A 38 -0.59 5.57 -6.09
C ASP A 38 -0.98 7.01 -5.70
N GLN A 39 -2.26 7.27 -5.47
CA GLN A 39 -2.74 8.57 -4.97
C GLN A 39 -2.21 8.86 -3.56
N GLN A 40 -2.20 7.88 -2.66
CA GLN A 40 -1.64 8.02 -1.33
C GLN A 40 -0.14 8.32 -1.41
N GLU A 41 0.60 7.60 -2.25
CA GLU A 41 2.03 7.87 -2.47
C GLU A 41 2.26 9.31 -2.90
N PHE A 42 1.46 9.83 -3.84
CA PHE A 42 1.56 11.22 -4.28
C PHE A 42 1.35 12.21 -3.12
N ILE A 43 0.30 12.00 -2.32
CA ILE A 43 0.00 12.84 -1.14
C ILE A 43 1.15 12.75 -0.12
N HIS A 44 1.67 11.55 0.15
CA HIS A 44 2.78 11.35 1.06
C HIS A 44 4.06 11.99 0.55
N ARG A 45 4.34 11.96 -0.76
CA ARG A 45 5.47 12.67 -1.37
C ARG A 45 5.33 14.18 -1.21
N GLN A 46 4.13 14.73 -1.39
CA GLN A 46 3.88 16.14 -1.13
C GLN A 46 4.08 16.49 0.34
N ALA A 47 3.55 15.68 1.26
CA ALA A 47 3.75 15.85 2.69
C ALA A 47 5.25 15.75 3.07
N TRP A 48 5.98 14.84 2.44
CA TRP A 48 7.42 14.70 2.60
C TRP A 48 8.19 15.93 2.12
N ALA A 49 7.84 16.47 0.95
CA ALA A 49 8.45 17.69 0.43
C ALA A 49 8.18 18.89 1.35
N ASN A 50 6.93 19.04 1.80
CA ASN A 50 6.54 20.09 2.74
C ASN A 50 7.27 19.93 4.09
N TRP A 51 7.40 18.69 4.57
CA TRP A 51 8.12 18.37 5.79
C TRP A 51 9.62 18.61 5.66
N GLN A 52 10.25 18.24 4.55
CA GLN A 52 11.68 18.52 4.30
C GLN A 52 11.98 20.03 4.32
N VAL A 53 11.04 20.86 3.87
CA VAL A 53 11.12 22.33 3.97
C VAL A 53 11.02 22.82 5.43
N GLN A 54 10.25 22.13 6.27
CA GLN A 54 9.98 22.53 7.66
C GLN A 54 10.89 21.85 8.71
N SER A 55 11.60 20.79 8.34
CA SER A 55 12.30 19.91 9.29
C SER A 55 13.70 20.40 9.60
N THR A 56 13.75 21.55 10.26
CA THR A 56 14.89 22.00 11.06
C THR A 56 14.61 21.70 12.54
N LYS A 57 14.65 20.41 12.91
CA LYS A 57 14.63 20.03 14.34
C LYS A 57 16.05 20.06 14.88
N THR A 58 16.33 21.04 15.74
CA THR A 58 17.59 21.17 16.47
C THR A 58 17.73 20.06 17.51
N GLN A 59 18.70 19.18 17.31
CA GLN A 59 19.19 18.26 18.35
C GLN A 59 20.61 18.72 18.71
N GLY A 60 20.74 19.57 19.74
CA GLY A 60 22.00 20.24 20.07
C GLY A 60 22.38 21.31 19.03
N LYS A 61 23.58 21.25 18.45
CA LYS A 61 24.10 22.16 17.40
C LYS A 61 23.77 21.75 15.95
N LYS A 62 23.04 20.65 15.73
CA LYS A 62 22.74 20.12 14.40
C LYS A 62 21.24 19.94 14.21
N GLU A 63 20.75 20.28 13.03
CA GLU A 63 19.38 19.99 12.60
C GLU A 63 19.32 18.58 12.01
N ILE A 64 18.46 17.72 12.56
CA ILE A 64 18.34 16.32 12.11
C ILE A 64 16.88 16.00 11.75
N PRO A 65 16.64 15.42 10.56
CA PRO A 65 15.31 14.97 10.14
C PRO A 65 14.85 13.71 10.91
N VAL A 66 13.61 13.70 11.42
CA VAL A 66 12.98 12.58 12.17
C VAL A 66 12.94 11.28 11.38
N TYR A 67 12.70 11.36 10.08
CA TYR A 67 12.80 10.26 9.14
C TYR A 67 14.02 10.47 8.24
N SER A 68 14.86 9.45 8.10
CA SER A 68 16.07 9.53 7.26
C SER A 68 15.78 9.36 5.77
N THR A 69 14.68 8.68 5.41
CA THR A 69 14.30 8.39 4.02
C THR A 69 12.79 8.36 3.88
N PHE A 70 12.30 8.67 2.68
CA PHE A 70 10.88 8.56 2.35
C PHE A 70 10.33 7.16 2.58
N LYS A 71 11.12 6.09 2.30
CA LYS A 71 10.70 4.71 2.51
C LYS A 71 10.38 4.38 3.98
N LYS A 72 11.05 5.05 4.94
CA LYS A 72 10.73 4.92 6.37
C LYS A 72 9.46 5.69 6.76
N PHE A 73 9.11 6.73 6.02
CA PHE A 73 7.88 7.52 6.21
C PHE A 73 6.67 6.83 5.55
N PHE A 74 6.85 6.29 4.35
CA PHE A 74 5.82 5.61 3.58
C PHE A 74 6.42 4.45 2.76
N ASP A 75 6.04 3.21 3.11
CA ASP A 75 6.50 2.00 2.43
C ASP A 75 5.41 1.46 1.49
N LYS A 76 5.43 1.95 0.25
CA LYS A 76 4.49 1.53 -0.80
C LYS A 76 4.57 0.03 -1.07
N GLU A 77 5.78 -0.53 -1.16
CA GLU A 77 5.98 -1.94 -1.50
C GLU A 77 5.31 -2.85 -0.49
N LYS A 78 5.35 -2.49 0.80
CA LYS A 78 4.66 -3.24 1.84
C LYS A 78 3.14 -3.28 1.59
N ILE A 79 2.54 -2.13 1.35
CA ILE A 79 1.08 -2.00 1.15
C ILE A 79 0.66 -2.67 -0.17
N GLU A 80 1.45 -2.55 -1.22
CA GLU A 80 1.18 -3.20 -2.50
C GLU A 80 1.18 -4.73 -2.38
N ASN A 81 2.13 -5.30 -1.62
CA ASN A 81 2.16 -6.73 -1.35
C ASN A 81 0.93 -7.21 -0.55
N GLU A 82 0.46 -6.40 0.40
CA GLU A 82 -0.78 -6.67 1.14
C GLU A 82 -2.01 -6.66 0.20
N ILE A 83 -2.10 -5.67 -0.70
CA ILE A 83 -3.20 -5.57 -1.69
C ILE A 83 -3.20 -6.76 -2.65
N ARG A 84 -2.02 -7.20 -3.12
CA ARG A 84 -1.88 -8.35 -4.02
C ARG A 84 -2.09 -9.69 -3.29
N GLY A 85 -2.30 -9.68 -1.98
CA GLY A 85 -2.44 -10.90 -1.18
C GLY A 85 -1.15 -11.72 -1.08
N ILE A 86 0.00 -11.12 -1.45
CA ILE A 86 1.31 -11.75 -1.34
C ILE A 86 1.69 -11.67 0.14
N LYS A 87 1.30 -12.69 0.91
CA LYS A 87 1.85 -12.89 2.25
C LYS A 87 3.36 -13.05 2.10
N LYS A 88 4.13 -12.01 2.46
CA LYS A 88 5.55 -12.19 2.74
C LYS A 88 5.66 -13.34 3.74
N PRO A 89 6.55 -14.34 3.51
CA PRO A 89 6.77 -15.38 4.51
C PRO A 89 7.04 -14.70 5.85
N SER A 90 6.41 -15.22 6.90
CA SER A 90 6.50 -14.64 8.25
C SER A 90 7.96 -14.29 8.56
N GLN A 91 8.22 -13.03 8.90
CA GLN A 91 9.55 -12.59 9.30
C GLN A 91 9.97 -13.14 10.67
N ASP A 92 9.15 -14.00 11.30
CA ASP A 92 9.56 -14.78 12.45
C ASP A 92 10.69 -15.72 12.06
N LYS A 93 11.91 -15.21 12.18
CA LYS A 93 13.17 -15.95 12.02
C LYS A 93 13.13 -17.27 12.80
N LYS A 94 12.44 -17.28 13.95
CA LYS A 94 12.23 -18.47 14.79
C LYS A 94 11.36 -19.53 14.11
N LEU A 95 10.21 -19.16 13.54
CA LEU A 95 9.34 -20.07 12.79
C LEU A 95 10.02 -20.61 11.52
N VAL A 96 10.73 -19.74 10.79
CA VAL A 96 11.51 -20.14 9.60
C VAL A 96 12.64 -21.12 9.96
N GLN A 97 13.33 -20.90 11.09
CA GLN A 97 14.36 -21.81 11.58
C GLN A 97 13.80 -23.17 12.02
N LEU A 98 12.62 -23.20 12.65
CA LEU A 98 11.96 -24.44 13.05
C LEU A 98 11.51 -25.27 11.83
N MET A 99 10.92 -24.63 10.81
CA MET A 99 10.54 -25.31 9.57
C MET A 99 11.74 -25.90 8.82
N LYS A 100 12.88 -25.18 8.79
CA LYS A 100 14.13 -25.69 8.19
C LYS A 100 14.72 -26.89 8.93
N ARG A 101 14.51 -26.99 10.24
CA ARG A 101 14.98 -28.12 11.07
C ARG A 101 14.08 -29.34 10.95
N ALA A 102 12.77 -29.14 10.80
CA ALA A 102 11.80 -30.23 10.67
C ALA A 102 11.83 -30.94 9.31
N ASN A 103 12.40 -30.30 8.29
CA ASN A 103 12.53 -30.85 6.93
C ASN A 103 13.87 -31.56 6.70
N LYS A 104 14.60 -31.87 7.79
CA LYS A 104 15.91 -32.51 7.81
C LYS A 104 15.79 -33.83 8.57
#